data_AF-A0A437R9N6-F1
#
_entry.id   AF-A0A437R9N6-F1
#
_cell.length_a   1.000
_cell.length_b   1.000
_cell.length_c   1.000
_cell.angle_alpha   90.00
_cell.angle_beta   90.00
_cell.angle_gamma   90.00
#
_symmetry.space_group_name_H-M   'P 1'
#
loop_
_entity.id
_entity.type
_entity.pdbx_description
1 polymer ?
#
loop_
_entity_poly.entity_id
_entity_poly.type
_entity_poly.pdbx_seq_one_letter_code
_entity_poly.pdbx_strand_id
1 'polypeptide(L)' 'MKLSFDCHKVSRLLSDGQDRHLPTTDRARMRLHLVMCQSCRNVDEQMRFLRVALRSLHGPAATRGDDHAPDRDLP' A
#
# COMPACT_ATOMS: atom_id res chain seq x y z
N MET A 1 -3.62 10.76 -23.65
CA MET A 1 -2.64 9.76 -24.15
C MET A 1 -2.68 8.54 -23.24
N LYS A 2 -3.05 7.37 -23.79
CA LYS A 2 -3.11 6.08 -23.09
C LYS A 2 -1.80 5.35 -23.42
N LEU A 3 -0.75 5.57 -22.63
CA LEU A 3 0.41 4.66 -22.64
C LEU A 3 0.01 3.41 -21.86
N SER A 4 0.40 2.23 -22.33
CA SER A 4 0.05 0.88 -21.87
C SER A 4 0.61 0.51 -20.47
N PHE A 5 0.51 1.46 -19.55
CA PHE A 5 0.56 1.27 -18.10
C PHE A 5 -0.58 2.12 -17.54
N ASP A 6 -1.78 1.55 -17.55
CA ASP A 6 -2.98 2.26 -17.15
C ASP A 6 -2.97 2.56 -15.64
N CYS A 7 -3.61 3.67 -15.26
CA CYS A 7 -3.67 4.13 -13.87
C CYS A 7 -4.24 3.06 -12.92
N HIS A 8 -5.05 2.13 -13.42
CA HIS A 8 -5.66 1.06 -12.64
C HIS A 8 -4.65 -0.04 -12.28
N LYS A 9 -3.75 -0.40 -13.20
CA LYS A 9 -2.62 -1.29 -12.91
C LYS A 9 -1.66 -0.64 -11.91
N VAL A 10 -1.41 0.66 -12.05
CA VAL A 10 -0.57 1.42 -11.13
C VAL A 10 -1.19 1.46 -9.74
N SER A 11 -2.49 1.77 -9.62
CA SER A 11 -3.18 1.80 -8.33
C SER A 11 -3.16 0.43 -7.64
N ARG A 12 -3.30 -0.65 -8.41
CA ARG A 12 -3.14 -2.01 -7.89
C ARG A 12 -1.72 -2.28 -7.38
N LEU A 13 -0.69 -1.89 -8.14
CA LEU A 13 0.69 -2.02 -7.69
C LEU A 13 0.99 -1.16 -6.46
N LEU A 14 0.41 0.04 -6.35
CA LEU A 14 0.54 0.90 -5.17
C LEU A 14 -0.04 0.22 -3.93
N SER A 15 -1.23 -0.38 -4.04
CA SER A 15 -1.86 -1.15 -2.95
C SER A 15 -1.02 -2.37 -2.60
N ASP A 16 -0.66 -3.18 -3.60
CA ASP A 16 0.19 -4.36 -3.42
C ASP A 16 1.52 -3.99 -2.74
N GLY A 17 2.10 -2.83 -3.06
CA GLY A 17 3.32 -2.32 -2.45
C GLY A 17 3.20 -1.92 -0.98
N GLN A 18 1.97 -1.74 -0.47
CA GLN A 18 1.72 -1.57 0.97
C GLN A 18 1.76 -2.93 1.68
N ASP A 19 1.19 -3.98 1.08
CA ASP A 19 1.02 -5.27 1.75
C ASP A 19 2.20 -6.22 1.55
N ARG A 20 2.84 -6.16 0.37
CA ARG A 20 3.91 -7.07 -0.05
C ARG A 20 5.04 -6.34 -0.76
N HIS A 21 6.16 -7.04 -0.86
CA HIS A 21 7.29 -6.55 -1.65
C HIS A 21 7.00 -6.77 -3.14
N LEU A 22 7.02 -5.69 -3.91
CA LEU A 22 6.91 -5.75 -5.36
C LEU A 22 8.23 -6.19 -6.02
N PRO A 23 8.18 -6.93 -7.14
CA PRO A 23 9.33 -7.10 -8.03
C PRO A 23 9.95 -5.75 -8.39
N THR A 24 11.28 -5.69 -8.49
CA THR A 24 12.04 -4.46 -8.79
C THR A 24 11.64 -3.83 -10.12
N THR A 25 11.31 -4.64 -11.12
CA THR A 25 10.82 -4.20 -12.44
C THR A 25 9.46 -3.50 -12.35
N ASP A 26 8.51 -4.07 -11.61
CA ASP A 26 7.18 -3.47 -11.43
C ASP A 26 7.26 -2.18 -10.62
N ARG A 27 8.12 -2.14 -9.60
CA ARG A 27 8.41 -0.93 -8.82
C ARG A 27 8.98 0.18 -9.71
N ALA A 28 9.89 -0.13 -10.62
CA ALA A 28 10.47 0.85 -11.54
C ALA A 28 9.42 1.42 -12.51
N ARG A 29 8.59 0.55 -13.10
CA ARG A 29 7.50 0.96 -14.01
C ARG A 29 6.45 1.82 -13.30
N MET A 30 6.07 1.43 -12.09
CA MET A 30 5.17 2.20 -11.23
C MET A 30 5.72 3.60 -10.98
N ARG A 31 6.99 3.72 -10.55
CA ARG A 31 7.64 5.02 -10.30
C ARG A 31 7.68 5.90 -11.53
N LEU A 32 7.98 5.34 -12.71
CA LEU A 32 7.95 6.10 -13.96
C LEU A 32 6.56 6.69 -14.24
N HIS A 33 5.49 5.92 -14.00
CA HIS A 33 4.12 6.42 -14.17
C HIS A 33 3.79 7.56 -13.20
N LEU A 34 4.25 7.46 -11.95
CA LEU A 34 4.08 8.53 -10.96
C LEU A 34 4.73 9.84 -11.40
N VAL A 35 5.82 9.83 -12.17
CA VAL A 35 6.43 11.07 -12.69
C VAL A 35 5.49 11.79 -13.66
N MET A 36 4.72 11.04 -14.47
CA MET A 36 3.86 11.62 -15.52
C MET A 36 2.39 11.79 -15.13
N CYS A 37 1.90 11.15 -14.06
CA CYS A 37 0.49 11.16 -13.69
C CYS A 37 0.27 11.68 -12.26
N GLN A 38 -0.29 12.90 -12.15
CA GLN A 38 -0.58 13.54 -10.87
C GLN A 38 -1.61 12.77 -10.02
N SER A 39 -2.64 12.20 -10.66
CA SER A 39 -3.67 11.43 -9.95
C SER A 39 -3.08 10.23 -9.23
N CYS A 40 -2.22 9.45 -9.90
CA CYS A 40 -1.56 8.32 -9.27
C CYS A 40 -0.58 8.73 -8.15
N ARG A 41 0.08 9.90 -8.25
CA ARG A 41 0.88 10.46 -7.15
C ARG A 41 0.03 10.74 -5.92
N ASN A 42 -1.11 11.40 -6.11
CA ASN A 42 -2.01 11.70 -5.00
C ASN A 42 -2.50 10.41 -4.30
N VAL A 43 -2.80 9.36 -5.06
CA VAL A 43 -3.18 8.06 -4.48
C VAL A 43 -2.03 7.45 -3.65
N ASP A 44 -0.79 7.46 -4.16
CA ASP A 44 0.39 6.97 -3.42
C ASP A 44 0.59 7.74 -2.11
N GLU A 45 0.48 9.07 -2.16
CA GLU A 45 0.59 9.94 -0.99
C GLU A 45 -0.50 9.66 0.05
N GLN A 46 -1.76 9.49 -0.38
CA GLN A 46 -2.88 9.14 0.49
C GLN A 46 -2.67 7.78 1.18
N MET A 47 -2.25 6.75 0.43
CA MET A 47 -1.97 5.42 1.00
C MET A 47 -0.82 5.47 2.01
N ARG A 48 0.25 6.21 1.69
CA ARG A 48 1.39 6.39 2.60
C ARG A 48 0.97 7.13 3.88
N PHE A 49 0.16 8.17 3.75
CA PHE A 49 -0.39 8.92 4.88
C PHE A 49 -1.17 8.00 5.82
N LEU A 50 -2.13 7.23 5.28
CA LEU A 50 -2.91 6.28 6.05
C LEU A 50 -2.01 5.26 6.76
N ARG A 51 -1.02 4.69 6.07
CA ARG A 51 -0.11 3.69 6.68
C ARG A 51 0.74 4.27 7.81
N VAL A 52 1.18 5.53 7.68
CA VAL A 52 1.89 6.22 8.77
C VAL A 52 0.94 6.48 9.94
N ALA A 53 -0.24 7.07 9.67
CA ALA A 53 -1.23 7.36 10.71
C ALA A 53 -1.61 6.09 11.49
N LEU A 54 -1.93 4.99 10.80
CA LEU A 54 -2.25 3.71 11.42
C LEU A 54 -1.11 3.18 12.28
N ARG A 55 0.15 3.25 11.82
CA ARG A 55 1.30 2.83 12.65
C ARG A 55 1.48 3.70 13.89
N SER A 56 1.23 5.01 13.77
CA SER A 56 1.31 5.92 14.91
C SER A 56 0.24 5.64 15.96
N LEU A 57 -0.96 5.19 15.55
CA LEU A 57 -2.02 4.78 16.48
C LEU A 57 -1.67 3.52 17.27
N HIS A 58 -0.82 2.63 16.73
CA HIS A 58 -0.49 1.35 17.38
C HIS A 58 0.71 1.40 18.36
N GLY A 59 1.42 2.53 18.48
CA GLY A 59 2.55 2.70 19.42
C GLY A 59 3.69 1.67 19.27
N PRO A 60 4.83 1.80 19.98
CA PRO A 60 5.73 0.65 20.14
C PRO A 60 4.95 -0.44 20.87
N ALA A 61 4.88 -1.62 20.26
CA ALA A 61 4.16 -2.78 20.79
C ALA A 61 4.32 -2.84 22.31
N ALA A 62 3.19 -2.69 22.98
CA ALA A 62 3.06 -3.05 24.37
C ALA A 62 3.74 -4.41 24.56
N THR A 63 4.73 -4.45 25.44
CA THR A 63 5.08 -5.69 26.13
C THR A 63 3.86 -6.10 26.94
N ARG A 64 2.94 -6.79 26.29
CA ARG A 64 1.89 -7.56 26.95
C ARG A 64 1.65 -8.77 26.05
N GLY A 65 2.35 -9.85 26.39
CA GLY A 65 1.84 -11.16 26.05
C GLY A 65 0.44 -11.26 26.65
N ASP A 66 -0.52 -11.65 25.82
CA ASP A 66 -1.71 -12.37 26.25
C ASP A 66 -2.25 -13.07 25.01
N ASP A 67 -2.30 -14.38 25.14
CA ASP A 67 -2.82 -15.35 24.19
C ASP A 67 -4.27 -15.04 23.82
N HIS A 68 -4.53 -14.82 22.53
CA HIS A 68 -5.88 -15.02 22.00
C HIS A 68 -5.82 -15.79 20.68
N ALA A 69 -6.09 -17.09 20.80
CA ALA A 69 -6.39 -18.00 19.71
C ALA A 69 -7.62 -17.50 18.92
N PRO A 70 -7.77 -17.85 17.62
CA PRO A 70 -8.86 -17.36 16.81
C PRO A 70 -10.13 -18.18 17.06
N ASP A 71 -11.22 -17.50 17.45
CA ASP A 71 -12.58 -18.05 17.40
C ASP A 71 -13.41 -17.17 16.43
N ARG A 72 -13.55 -17.62 15.18
CA ARG A 72 -14.74 -18.28 14.62
C ARG A 72 -15.99 -17.41 14.68
N ASP A 73 -16.31 -16.79 13.53
CA ASP A 73 -17.65 -16.80 12.93
C ASP A 73 -17.59 -16.04 11.59
N LEU A 74 -17.49 -16.79 10.49
CA LEU A 74 -17.69 -16.28 9.14
C LEU A 74 -18.99 -16.93 8.62
N PRO A 75 -19.98 -16.14 8.16
CA PRO A 75 -21.20 -16.70 7.58
C PRO A 75 -20.93 -17.48 6.28
#